data_AF-A0A170WKD0-F1
#
_entry.id   AF-A0A170WKD0-F1
#
_cell.length_a   1.000
_cell.length_b   1.000
_cell.length_c   1.000
_cell.angle_alpha   90.00
_cell.angle_beta   90.00
_cell.angle_gamma   90.00
#
_symmetry.space_group_name_H-M   'P 1'
#
loop_
_entity.id
_entity.type
_entity.pdbx_description
1 polymer ?
#
loop_
_entity_poly.entity_id
_entity_poly.type
_entity_poly.pdbx_seq_one_letter_code
_entity_poly.pdbx_strand_id
1 'polypeptide(L)'
;TFTLNELEKGSIASFIHIGEMIAMIPTSYMQNALGRKCVLILTIPLQLLAWLLIYFLHYVWAILLARILMGLWIGFYFTACPAYMSESSEISVRGRVIAQLKILSLCGYFFQTIVGAYLSYDAVAIISFMITFFLYVSILYIPESIYSLLRLNR
;
A
#
# COMPACT_ATOMS: atom_id res chain seq x y z
N THR A 1 -28.21 2.59 2.96
CA THR A 1 -27.37 1.61 3.66
C THR A 1 -27.38 0.32 2.88
N PHE A 2 -26.27 -0.07 2.24
CA PHE A 2 -26.16 -1.35 1.54
C PHE A 2 -26.23 -2.47 2.58
N THR A 3 -27.32 -3.25 2.58
CA THR A 3 -27.44 -4.45 3.41
C THR A 3 -26.64 -5.56 2.74
N LEU A 4 -25.37 -5.69 3.15
CA LEU A 4 -24.48 -6.76 2.70
C LEU A 4 -24.83 -8.07 3.40
N ASN A 5 -24.87 -9.15 2.63
CA ASN A 5 -24.99 -10.50 3.17
C ASN A 5 -23.71 -10.90 3.93
N GLU A 6 -23.80 -11.81 4.90
CA GLU A 6 -22.63 -12.25 5.69
C GLU A 6 -21.52 -12.83 4.79
N LEU A 7 -21.91 -13.53 3.71
CA LEU A 7 -20.98 -14.02 2.69
C LEU A 7 -20.25 -12.89 1.96
N GLU A 8 -20.94 -11.79 1.65
CA GLU A 8 -20.34 -10.65 0.95
C GLU A 8 -19.35 -9.92 1.84
N LYS A 9 -19.67 -9.74 3.12
CA LYS A 9 -18.75 -9.18 4.12
C LYS A 9 -17.48 -10.02 4.25
N GLY A 10 -17.63 -11.35 4.36
CA GLY A 10 -16.50 -12.28 4.41
C GLY A 10 -15.66 -12.27 3.13
N SER A 11 -16.30 -12.11 1.98
CA SER A 11 -15.62 -12.01 0.68
C SER A 11 -14.82 -10.71 0.56
N ILE A 12 -15.39 -9.57 0.94
CA ILE A 12 -14.71 -8.26 0.95
C ILE A 12 -13.46 -8.28 1.86
N ALA A 13 -13.56 -8.97 3.00
CA ALA A 13 -12.43 -9.16 3.89
C ALA A 13 -11.34 -10.03 3.26
N SER A 14 -11.70 -11.14 2.61
CA SER A 14 -10.75 -12.12 2.07
C SER A 14 -10.06 -11.67 0.77
N PHE A 15 -10.75 -10.94 -0.10
CA PHE A 15 -10.26 -10.58 -1.44
C PHE A 15 -9.00 -9.71 -1.43
N ILE A 16 -8.77 -8.96 -0.36
CA ILE A 16 -7.53 -8.19 -0.18
C ILE A 16 -6.30 -9.11 -0.11
N HIS A 17 -6.42 -10.25 0.58
CA HIS A 17 -5.32 -11.18 0.76
C HIS A 17 -5.01 -11.96 -0.52
N ILE A 18 -6.02 -12.16 -1.37
CA ILE A 18 -5.83 -12.72 -2.71
C ILE A 18 -4.95 -11.78 -3.55
N GLY A 19 -5.27 -10.48 -3.57
CA GLY A 19 -4.45 -9.48 -4.27
C GLY A 19 -3.02 -9.42 -3.71
N GLU A 20 -2.88 -9.46 -2.39
CA GLU A 20 -1.58 -9.46 -1.70
C GLU A 20 -0.72 -10.66 -2.12
N MET A 21 -1.27 -11.87 -2.07
CA MET A 21 -0.56 -13.10 -2.46
C MET A 21 -0.07 -13.05 -3.90
N ILE A 22 -0.90 -12.52 -4.81
CA ILE A 22 -0.55 -12.36 -6.23
C ILE A 22 0.59 -11.36 -6.41
N ALA A 23 0.60 -10.24 -5.67
CA ALA A 23 1.62 -9.20 -5.82
C ALA A 23 2.97 -9.57 -5.20
N MET A 24 3.01 -10.34 -4.10
CA MET A 24 4.27 -10.65 -3.40
C MET A 24 5.30 -11.37 -4.29
N ILE A 25 4.85 -12.33 -5.11
CA ILE A 25 5.72 -13.12 -5.99
C ILE A 25 6.47 -12.23 -7.01
N PRO A 26 5.78 -11.47 -7.89
CA PRO A 26 6.44 -10.63 -8.89
C PRO A 26 7.19 -9.45 -8.28
N THR A 27 6.82 -8.98 -7.07
CA THR A 27 7.47 -7.81 -6.46
C THR A 27 8.98 -7.96 -6.38
N SER A 28 9.47 -9.12 -5.95
CA SER A 28 10.90 -9.38 -5.80
C SER A 28 11.67 -9.22 -7.13
N TYR A 29 11.13 -9.74 -8.23
CA TYR A 29 11.68 -9.59 -9.57
C TYR A 29 11.63 -8.15 -10.05
N MET A 30 10.48 -7.48 -9.87
CA MET A 30 10.30 -6.08 -10.27
C MET A 30 11.25 -5.14 -9.52
N GLN A 31 11.51 -5.37 -8.24
CA GLN A 31 12.45 -4.59 -7.45
C GLN A 31 13.89 -4.71 -7.96
N ASN A 32 14.27 -5.89 -8.45
CA ASN A 32 15.59 -6.12 -9.03
C ASN A 32 15.72 -5.49 -10.42
N ALA A 33 14.65 -5.50 -11.22
CA ALA A 33 14.65 -4.96 -12.59
C ALA A 33 14.48 -3.43 -12.66
N LEU A 34 13.51 -2.88 -11.91
CA LEU A 34 13.12 -1.47 -11.98
C LEU A 34 13.72 -0.62 -10.85
N GLY A 35 14.26 -1.26 -9.82
CA GLY A 35 14.68 -0.59 -8.60
C GLY A 35 13.54 -0.45 -7.58
N ARG A 36 13.90 -0.44 -6.30
CA ARG A 36 12.94 -0.50 -5.17
C ARG A 36 12.04 0.74 -5.09
N LYS A 37 12.59 1.94 -5.28
CA LYS A 37 11.84 3.20 -5.27
C LYS A 37 10.85 3.26 -6.43
N CYS A 38 11.28 2.85 -7.62
CA CYS A 38 10.43 2.83 -8.81
C CYS A 38 9.20 1.93 -8.59
N VAL A 39 9.38 0.73 -8.05
CA VAL A 39 8.25 -0.15 -7.69
C VAL A 39 7.30 0.50 -6.69
N LEU A 40 7.80 1.21 -5.68
CA LEU A 40 6.94 1.94 -4.74
C LEU A 40 6.13 3.04 -5.45
N ILE A 41 6.76 3.84 -6.31
CA ILE A 41 6.08 4.91 -7.05
C ILE A 41 5.03 4.35 -8.03
N LEU A 42 5.37 3.30 -8.76
CA LEU A 42 4.49 2.74 -9.80
C LEU A 42 3.26 2.03 -9.22
N THR A 43 3.32 1.59 -7.96
CA THR A 43 2.25 0.81 -7.34
C THR A 43 1.27 1.67 -6.53
N ILE A 44 1.66 2.85 -6.06
CA ILE A 44 0.77 3.78 -5.34
C ILE A 44 -0.48 4.19 -6.16
N PRO A 45 -0.41 4.41 -7.49
CA PRO A 45 -1.59 4.63 -8.31
C PRO A 45 -2.67 3.54 -8.19
N LEU A 46 -2.30 2.27 -7.94
CA LEU A 46 -3.26 1.19 -7.72
C LEU A 46 -4.11 1.44 -6.47
N GLN A 47 -3.48 1.92 -5.40
CA GLN A 47 -4.16 2.27 -4.14
C GLN A 47 -5.06 3.49 -4.30
N LEU A 48 -4.60 4.52 -5.02
CA LEU A 48 -5.40 5.70 -5.33
C LEU A 48 -6.64 5.32 -6.14
N LEU A 49 -6.47 4.50 -7.17
CA LEU A 49 -7.57 3.99 -7.99
C LEU A 49 -8.58 3.19 -7.14
N ALA A 50 -8.10 2.34 -6.23
CA ALA A 50 -8.98 1.57 -5.37
C ALA A 50 -9.85 2.45 -4.46
N TRP A 51 -9.29 3.51 -3.86
CA TRP A 51 -10.08 4.45 -3.06
C TRP A 51 -11.09 5.23 -3.89
N LEU A 52 -10.72 5.66 -5.11
CA LEU A 52 -11.66 6.29 -6.04
C LEU A 52 -12.80 5.34 -6.42
N LEU A 53 -12.49 4.06 -6.63
CA LEU A 53 -13.48 3.04 -6.96
C LEU A 53 -14.49 2.87 -5.81
N ILE A 54 -14.02 2.84 -4.56
CA ILE A 54 -14.89 2.77 -3.37
C ILE A 54 -15.76 4.02 -3.24
N TYR A 55 -15.22 5.20 -3.56
CA TYR A 55 -15.94 6.47 -3.44
C TYR A 55 -17.02 6.65 -4.51
N PHE A 56 -16.71 6.34 -5.78
CA PHE A 56 -17.63 6.58 -6.89
C PHE A 56 -18.59 5.43 -7.18
N LEU A 57 -18.20 4.18 -6.88
CA LEU A 57 -18.98 3.00 -7.24
C LEU A 57 -19.49 2.28 -5.99
N HIS A 58 -20.75 2.55 -5.68
CA HIS A 58 -21.47 1.89 -4.60
C HIS A 58 -22.07 0.54 -5.03
N TYR A 59 -21.25 -0.33 -5.63
CA TYR A 59 -21.63 -1.69 -6.02
C TYR A 59 -20.72 -2.72 -5.35
N VAL A 60 -21.26 -3.87 -4.94
CA VAL A 60 -20.49 -4.93 -4.27
C VAL A 60 -19.30 -5.38 -5.12
N TRP A 61 -19.50 -5.57 -6.43
CA TRP A 61 -18.43 -5.94 -7.36
C TRP A 61 -17.32 -4.90 -7.46
N ALA A 62 -17.66 -3.61 -7.39
CA ALA A 62 -16.67 -2.53 -7.40
C ALA A 62 -15.85 -2.52 -6.11
N ILE A 63 -16.48 -2.75 -4.97
CA ILE A 63 -15.78 -2.91 -3.69
C ILE A 63 -14.84 -4.11 -3.75
N LEU A 64 -15.29 -5.27 -4.25
CA LEU A 64 -14.44 -6.45 -4.40
C LEU A 64 -13.21 -6.19 -5.29
N LEU A 65 -13.40 -5.51 -6.42
CA LEU A 65 -12.30 -5.12 -7.30
C LEU A 65 -11.35 -4.15 -6.59
N ALA A 66 -11.88 -3.16 -5.87
CA ALA A 66 -11.07 -2.24 -5.09
C ALA A 66 -10.23 -2.99 -4.05
N ARG A 67 -10.79 -3.98 -3.35
CA ARG A 67 -10.05 -4.80 -2.38
C ARG A 67 -8.90 -5.56 -3.02
N ILE A 68 -9.09 -6.13 -4.21
CA ILE A 68 -8.00 -6.78 -4.95
C ILE A 68 -6.90 -5.77 -5.30
N LEU A 69 -7.26 -4.60 -5.82
CA LEU A 69 -6.29 -3.54 -6.16
C LEU A 69 -5.51 -3.05 -4.94
N MET A 70 -6.18 -2.86 -3.79
CA MET A 70 -5.52 -2.54 -2.53
C MET A 70 -4.59 -3.66 -2.09
N GLY A 71 -5.04 -4.92 -2.22
CA GLY A 71 -4.22 -6.10 -1.92
C GLY A 71 -2.95 -6.13 -2.75
N LEU A 72 -3.04 -5.88 -4.05
CA LEU A 72 -1.88 -5.78 -4.93
C LEU A 72 -0.90 -4.73 -4.43
N TRP A 73 -1.37 -3.50 -4.16
CA TRP A 73 -0.54 -2.44 -3.60
C TRP A 73 0.12 -2.84 -2.27
N ILE A 74 -0.63 -3.45 -1.36
CA ILE A 74 -0.13 -3.93 -0.06
C ILE A 74 1.03 -4.92 -0.25
N GLY A 75 0.88 -5.89 -1.15
CA GLY A 75 1.93 -6.87 -1.45
C GLY A 75 3.20 -6.18 -1.96
N PHE A 76 3.07 -5.27 -2.92
CA PHE A 76 4.21 -4.49 -3.41
C PHE A 76 4.86 -3.63 -2.31
N TYR A 77 4.04 -2.93 -1.52
CA TYR A 77 4.51 -2.03 -0.46
C TYR A 77 5.25 -2.80 0.64
N PHE A 78 4.71 -3.91 1.13
CA PHE A 78 5.32 -4.65 2.24
C PHE A 78 6.64 -5.33 1.87
N THR A 79 6.85 -5.66 0.58
CA THR A 79 8.14 -6.18 0.12
C THR A 79 9.10 -5.05 -0.26
N ALA A 80 8.60 -3.96 -0.88
CA ALA A 80 9.45 -2.89 -1.39
C ALA A 80 9.87 -1.83 -0.37
N CYS A 81 8.98 -1.44 0.54
CA CYS A 81 9.25 -0.37 1.50
C CYS A 81 10.36 -0.75 2.50
N PRO A 82 10.33 -1.91 3.19
CA PRO A 82 11.40 -2.29 4.11
C PRO A 82 12.74 -2.46 3.39
N ALA A 83 12.70 -3.00 2.16
CA ALA A 83 13.88 -3.15 1.34
C ALA A 83 14.49 -1.77 1.00
N TYR A 84 13.69 -0.81 0.54
CA TYR A 84 14.16 0.55 0.25
C TYR A 84 14.75 1.24 1.50
N MET A 85 14.05 1.14 2.64
CA MET A 85 14.52 1.71 3.91
C MET A 85 15.82 1.07 4.39
N SER A 86 15.95 -0.25 4.24
CA SER A 86 17.16 -0.99 4.65
C SER A 86 18.41 -0.60 3.84
N GLU A 87 18.24 -0.28 2.55
CA GLU A 87 19.30 0.19 1.67
C GLU A 87 19.68 1.63 1.95
N SER A 88 18.71 2.46 2.31
CA SER A 88 18.92 3.89 2.60
C SER A 88 19.52 4.12 3.98
N SER A 89 19.38 3.15 4.91
CA SER A 89 19.91 3.21 6.27
C SER A 89 21.32 2.62 6.40
N GLU A 90 22.13 3.21 7.27
CA GLU A 90 23.40 2.62 7.70
C GLU A 90 23.19 1.24 8.37
N ILE A 91 24.14 0.31 8.16
CA ILE A 91 24.05 -1.08 8.64
C ILE A 91 23.84 -1.14 10.16
N SER A 92 24.48 -0.23 10.91
CA SER A 92 24.40 -0.13 12.37
C SER A 92 23.00 0.23 12.91
N VAL A 93 22.19 0.95 12.12
CA VAL A 93 20.88 1.46 12.54
C VAL A 93 19.71 0.83 11.77
N ARG A 94 20.00 0.04 10.74
CA ARG A 94 19.01 -0.63 9.86
C ARG A 94 17.89 -1.32 10.63
N GLY A 95 18.23 -2.09 11.67
CA GLY A 95 17.24 -2.79 12.49
C GLY A 95 16.26 -1.84 13.18
N ARG A 96 16.74 -0.70 13.68
CA ARG A 96 15.90 0.32 14.32
C ARG A 96 14.96 1.00 13.32
N VAL A 97 15.46 1.33 12.14
CA VAL A 97 14.68 1.96 11.07
C VAL A 97 13.52 1.05 10.62
N ILE A 98 13.80 -0.25 10.43
CA ILE A 98 12.76 -1.22 10.06
C ILE A 98 11.74 -1.42 11.20
N ALA A 99 12.19 -1.45 12.46
CA ALA A 99 11.30 -1.54 13.61
C ALA A 99 10.39 -0.30 13.72
N GLN A 100 10.94 0.90 13.51
CA GLN A 100 10.15 2.15 13.47
C GLN A 100 9.09 2.11 12.36
N LEU A 101 9.43 1.63 11.16
CA LEU A 101 8.46 1.46 10.08
C LEU A 101 7.29 0.55 10.49
N LYS A 102 7.56 -0.53 11.22
CA LYS A 102 6.52 -1.44 11.73
C LYS A 102 5.64 -0.79 12.79
N ILE A 103 6.21 -0.03 13.71
CA ILE A 103 5.45 0.73 14.72
C ILE A 103 4.53 1.75 14.04
N LEU A 104 5.06 2.53 13.10
CA LEU A 104 4.27 3.51 12.34
C LEU A 104 3.14 2.84 11.54
N SER A 105 3.38 1.66 10.95
CA SER A 105 2.35 0.89 10.25
C SER A 105 1.22 0.47 11.20
N LEU A 106 1.55 0.02 12.41
CA LEU A 106 0.56 -0.34 13.43
C LEU A 106 -0.27 0.88 13.87
N CYS A 107 0.36 2.03 14.06
CA CYS A 107 -0.34 3.29 14.32
C CYS A 107 -1.31 3.65 13.19
N GLY A 108 -0.91 3.43 11.93
CA GLY A 108 -1.77 3.62 10.76
C GLY A 108 -3.00 2.70 10.78
N TYR A 109 -2.82 1.41 11.09
CA TYR A 109 -3.94 0.47 11.22
C TYR A 109 -4.90 0.86 12.35
N PHE A 110 -4.35 1.32 13.47
CA PHE A 110 -5.15 1.81 14.60
C PHE A 110 -5.98 3.04 14.19
N PHE A 111 -5.35 4.02 13.54
CA PHE A 111 -6.02 5.19 13.00
C PHE A 111 -7.14 4.81 12.01
N GLN A 112 -6.85 3.91 11.06
CA GLN A 112 -7.85 3.46 10.08
C GLN A 112 -9.03 2.75 10.74
N THR A 113 -8.78 1.97 11.79
CA THR A 113 -9.84 1.29 12.56
C THR A 113 -10.75 2.29 13.27
N ILE A 114 -10.18 3.35 13.87
CA ILE A 114 -10.96 4.42 14.50
C ILE A 114 -11.78 5.16 13.44
N VAL A 115 -11.14 5.61 12.36
CA VAL A 115 -11.82 6.34 11.28
C VAL A 115 -12.95 5.51 10.67
N GLY A 116 -12.71 4.21 10.44
CA GLY A 116 -13.71 3.29 9.93
C GLY A 116 -14.87 2.98 10.90
N ALA A 117 -14.67 3.14 12.21
CA ALA A 117 -15.72 2.91 13.20
C ALA A 117 -16.66 4.12 13.37
N TYR A 118 -16.14 5.35 13.21
CA TYR A 118 -16.89 6.58 13.48
C TYR A 118 -17.37 7.34 12.24
N LEU A 119 -16.76 7.11 11.06
CA LEU A 119 -17.10 7.82 9.83
C LEU A 119 -17.81 6.93 8.81
N SER A 120 -18.60 7.57 7.93
CA SER A 120 -19.21 6.93 6.76
C SER A 120 -18.18 6.43 5.76
N TYR A 121 -18.50 5.38 5.00
CA TYR A 121 -17.62 4.80 3.95
C TYR A 121 -17.03 5.84 2.99
N ASP A 122 -17.82 6.81 2.54
CA ASP A 122 -17.35 7.84 1.61
C ASP A 122 -16.30 8.76 2.24
N ALA A 123 -16.52 9.16 3.50
CA ALA A 123 -15.58 9.98 4.25
C ALA A 123 -14.26 9.23 4.53
N VAL A 124 -14.34 7.93 4.86
CA VAL A 124 -13.16 7.07 4.99
C VAL A 124 -12.38 7.03 3.67
N ALA A 125 -13.05 6.82 2.54
CA ALA A 125 -12.43 6.76 1.24
C ALA A 125 -11.71 8.07 0.86
N ILE A 126 -12.35 9.23 1.08
CA ILE A 126 -11.74 10.54 0.81
C ILE A 126 -10.52 10.76 1.71
N ILE A 127 -10.64 10.55 3.01
CA ILE A 127 -9.54 10.77 3.97
C ILE A 127 -8.34 9.89 3.61
N SER A 128 -8.59 8.60 3.39
CA SER A 128 -7.52 7.65 3.01
C SER A 128 -6.92 7.97 1.64
N PHE A 129 -7.72 8.43 0.67
CA PHE A 129 -7.21 8.91 -0.62
C PHE A 129 -6.27 10.11 -0.45
N MET A 130 -6.69 11.12 0.31
CA MET A 130 -5.89 12.34 0.51
C MET A 130 -4.57 12.04 1.22
N ILE A 131 -4.59 11.19 2.25
CA ILE A 131 -3.37 10.73 2.93
C ILE A 131 -2.45 10.00 1.94
N THR A 132 -3.00 9.06 1.15
CA THR A 132 -2.22 8.30 0.17
C THR A 132 -1.63 9.20 -0.91
N PHE A 133 -2.39 10.18 -1.39
CA PHE A 133 -1.95 11.15 -2.39
C PHE A 133 -0.84 12.05 -1.86
N PHE A 134 -0.95 12.53 -0.62
CA PHE A 134 0.11 13.32 0.00
C PHE A 134 1.40 12.52 0.17
N LEU A 135 1.30 11.26 0.59
CA LEU A 135 2.44 10.35 0.68
C LEU A 135 3.05 10.06 -0.71
N TYR A 136 2.22 9.93 -1.74
CA TYR A 136 2.67 9.77 -3.12
C TYR A 136 3.49 10.98 -3.57
N VAL A 137 3.00 12.19 -3.35
CA VAL A 137 3.75 13.40 -3.71
C VAL A 137 5.06 13.48 -2.92
N SER A 138 5.02 13.13 -1.62
CA SER A 138 6.20 13.14 -0.75
C SER A 138 7.29 12.20 -1.24
N ILE A 139 6.97 10.98 -1.68
CA ILE A 139 7.96 9.99 -2.11
C ILE A 139 8.68 10.38 -3.40
N LEU A 140 8.06 11.23 -4.24
CA LEU A 140 8.69 11.72 -5.47
C LEU A 140 9.93 12.58 -5.16
N TYR A 141 9.87 13.36 -4.08
CA TYR A 141 10.98 14.23 -3.64
C TYR A 141 12.10 13.50 -2.90
N ILE A 142 11.86 12.28 -2.40
CA ILE A 142 12.90 11.52 -1.69
C ILE A 142 13.92 11.01 -2.72
N PRO A 143 15.23 11.23 -2.55
CA PRO A 143 16.23 10.76 -3.51
C PRO A 143 16.26 9.22 -3.63
N GLU A 144 16.76 8.73 -4.76
CA GLU A 144 17.00 7.29 -4.92
C GLU A 144 18.08 6.79 -3.96
N SER A 145 17.95 5.52 -3.56
CA SER A 145 18.98 4.82 -2.78
C SER A 145 20.26 4.76 -3.61
N ILE A 146 21.39 5.19 -3.02
CA ILE A 146 22.72 5.17 -3.65
C ILE A 146 23.07 3.76 -4.19
N TYR A 147 22.55 2.71 -3.56
CA TYR A 147 22.78 1.32 -3.97
C TYR A 147 22.02 0.91 -5.25
N SER A 148 20.86 1.50 -5.58
CA SER A 148 20.21 1.22 -6.88
C SER A 148 20.99 1.84 -8.03
N LEU A 149 21.53 3.05 -7.83
CA LEU A 149 22.37 3.75 -8.81
C LEU A 149 23.67 2.99 -9.11
N LEU A 150 24.30 2.39 -8.08
CA LEU A 150 25.51 1.58 -8.27
C LEU A 150 25.25 0.24 -9.00
N ARG A 151 24.03 -0.31 -8.93
CA ARG A 151 23.66 -1.53 -9.67
C ARG A 151 23.36 -1.26 -11.14
N LEU A 152 22.84 -0.10 -11.49
CA LEU A 152 22.56 0.30 -12.88
C LEU A 152 23.81 0.69 -13.68
N ASN A 153 24.93 0.95 -12.99
CA ASN A 153 26.21 1.34 -13.60
C ASN A 153 27.21 0.17 -13.74
N ARG A 154 26.71 -1.08 -13.65
CA ARG A 154 27.41 -2.33 -13.96
C ARG A 154 26.67 -3.06 -15.06
#